data_AF-A0A258MX50-F1
#
_entry.id   AF-A0A258MX50-F1
#
_cell.length_a   1.000
_cell.length_b   1.000
_cell.length_c   1.000
_cell.angle_alpha   90.00
_cell.angle_beta   90.00
_cell.angle_gamma   90.00
#
_symmetry.space_group_name_H-M   'P 1'
#
loop_
_entity.id
_entity.type
_entity.pdbx_description
1 polymer ?
#
loop_
_entity_poly.entity_id
_entity_poly.type
_entity_poly.pdbx_seq_one_letter_code
_entity_poly.pdbx_strand_id
1 'polypeptide(L)'
;AAMVIAPGASTAAVDAVEAWRRQRYGERWPVLDKPVDPALATGVTLRALPAGTPRSQHPFWRADLPVETRLRAARGSLVSVDFLAFSNVDDLSANVSVSAPDGITPQVRWGKWTYMRRGVGENALAITSDVLEGDLSFLRIASGIPRRLNVTFTVPADAPAGALPVTLTLDIAGTEVSATAVVEVLPLVLPQIAEPIGYYLNAPPYEAWFRPTPDQADREMACDYAALRSFGMTGISPDLVTPTPAQLPRYLQQTRLARDAGFRPPFLDYTSVKRLDAAAGTAAMAADIAAAETKLAAAGLPAPLWAITDEPADDPAGIAALQRVHDALQAQAPGAKRAGQLNNPSNRKLLGLFDTVLVNFG
;
A
#
# COMPACT_ATOMS: atom_id res chain seq x y z
N ALA A 1 8.50 23.60 -7.84
CA ALA A 1 9.21 22.32 -8.05
C ALA A 1 10.38 22.25 -7.07
N ALA A 2 10.51 21.17 -6.30
CA ALA A 2 11.66 20.96 -5.43
C ALA A 2 12.42 19.74 -5.95
N MET A 3 13.64 19.95 -6.41
CA MET A 3 14.55 18.89 -6.82
C MET A 3 15.09 18.20 -5.56
N VAL A 4 14.91 16.88 -5.44
CA VAL A 4 15.64 16.09 -4.45
C VAL A 4 17.01 15.82 -5.05
N ILE A 5 18.03 16.53 -4.56
CA ILE A 5 19.42 16.26 -4.91
C ILE A 5 19.80 14.97 -4.19
N ALA A 6 20.04 13.89 -4.94
CA ALA A 6 20.74 12.74 -4.41
C ALA A 6 22.18 13.19 -4.10
N PRO A 7 22.75 12.82 -2.94
CA PRO A 7 24.11 13.22 -2.64
C PRO A 7 25.08 12.65 -3.68
N GLY A 8 26.07 13.45 -4.06
CA GLY A 8 27.21 12.97 -4.84
C GLY A 8 27.98 11.89 -4.08
N ALA A 9 28.90 11.20 -4.76
CA ALA A 9 29.61 10.04 -4.20
C ALA A 9 30.62 10.34 -3.08
N SER A 10 30.65 11.56 -2.52
CA SER A 10 31.56 11.95 -1.44
C SER A 10 30.81 12.22 -0.13
N THR A 11 31.47 11.96 0.99
CA THR A 11 30.93 12.28 2.34
C THR A 11 30.54 13.75 2.44
N ALA A 12 31.35 14.67 1.90
CA ALA A 12 31.03 16.10 1.90
C ALA A 12 29.74 16.43 1.12
N ALA A 13 29.47 15.74 0.01
CA ALA A 13 28.23 15.92 -0.74
C ALA A 13 27.03 15.34 0.01
N VAL A 14 27.20 14.21 0.72
CA VAL A 14 26.20 13.65 1.64
C VAL A 14 25.88 14.64 2.75
N ASP A 15 26.90 15.14 3.44
CA ASP A 15 26.74 16.07 4.56
C ASP A 15 26.07 17.38 4.12
N ALA A 16 26.42 17.91 2.95
CA ALA A 16 25.81 19.12 2.41
C ALA A 16 24.32 18.92 2.10
N VAL A 17 23.93 17.77 1.53
CA VAL A 17 22.52 17.44 1.26
C VAL A 17 21.75 17.23 2.57
N GLU A 18 22.33 16.53 3.55
CA GLU A 18 21.71 16.33 4.85
C GLU A 18 21.56 17.64 5.64
N ALA A 19 22.56 18.52 5.60
CA ALA A 19 22.47 19.86 6.18
C ALA A 19 21.34 20.67 5.52
N TRP A 20 21.25 20.66 4.19
CA TRP A 20 20.17 21.31 3.46
C TRP A 20 18.79 20.74 3.80
N ARG A 21 18.66 19.40 3.91
CA ARG A 21 17.42 18.73 4.34
C ARG A 21 17.03 19.16 5.75
N ARG A 22 17.99 19.19 6.68
CA ARG A 22 17.77 19.65 8.06
C ARG A 22 17.25 21.08 8.09
N GLN A 23 17.90 22.00 7.38
CA GLN A 23 17.47 23.40 7.28
C GLN A 23 16.05 23.52 6.68
N ARG A 24 15.77 22.78 5.62
CA ARG A 24 14.48 22.88 4.91
C ARG A 24 13.32 22.27 5.68
N TYR A 25 13.54 21.15 6.36
CA TYR A 25 12.50 20.35 6.98
C TYR A 25 12.55 20.41 8.51
N GLY A 26 13.67 20.06 9.13
CA GLY A 26 13.79 19.98 10.59
C GLY A 26 13.78 21.33 11.32
N GLU A 27 14.32 22.38 10.70
CA GLU A 27 14.32 23.72 11.31
C GLU A 27 13.02 24.49 11.05
N ARG A 28 12.31 24.18 9.95
CA ARG A 28 11.06 24.86 9.57
C ARG A 28 9.82 24.21 10.17
N TRP A 29 9.88 22.92 10.50
CA TRP A 29 8.76 22.16 11.05
C TRP A 29 9.19 21.54 12.38
N PRO A 30 8.57 21.91 13.50
CA PRO A 30 8.93 21.32 14.80
C PRO A 30 8.70 19.81 14.78
N VAL A 31 9.63 19.06 15.36
CA VAL A 31 9.44 17.62 15.62
C VAL A 31 8.77 17.48 16.99
N LEU A 32 7.57 16.89 17.03
CA LEU A 32 6.81 16.76 18.28
C LEU A 32 7.35 15.64 19.19
N ASP A 33 7.94 14.63 18.57
CA ASP A 33 8.33 13.41 19.25
C ASP A 33 9.72 13.53 19.84
N LYS A 34 9.86 12.99 21.05
CA LYS A 34 11.19 12.74 21.61
C LYS A 34 11.65 11.37 21.11
N PRO A 35 12.88 11.25 20.58
CA PRO A 35 13.45 9.95 20.29
C PRO A 35 13.54 9.14 21.58
N VAL A 36 13.56 7.82 21.42
CA VAL A 36 13.83 6.90 22.54
C VAL A 36 15.18 7.24 23.15
N ASP A 37 15.25 7.24 24.47
CA ASP A 37 16.49 7.52 25.20
C ASP A 37 17.55 6.44 24.88
N PRO A 38 18.67 6.80 24.23
CA PRO A 38 19.75 5.87 23.91
C PRO A 38 20.31 5.15 25.14
N ALA A 39 20.26 5.76 26.33
CA ALA A 39 20.78 5.16 27.56
C ALA A 39 20.01 3.90 28.00
N LEU A 40 18.81 3.68 27.46
CA LEU A 40 18.05 2.45 27.69
C LEU A 40 18.68 1.23 26.98
N ALA A 41 19.53 1.46 25.98
CA ALA A 41 20.26 0.41 25.28
C ALA A 41 21.42 -0.05 26.15
N THR A 42 21.21 -1.11 26.92
CA THR A 42 22.23 -1.71 27.81
C THR A 42 22.89 -2.96 27.24
N GLY A 43 22.51 -3.35 26.02
CA GLY A 43 23.01 -4.52 25.31
C GLY A 43 22.29 -4.70 23.98
N VAL A 44 22.51 -5.85 23.34
CA VAL A 44 21.79 -6.28 22.14
C VAL A 44 20.53 -7.03 22.55
N THR A 45 19.38 -6.61 22.03
CA THR A 45 18.09 -7.20 22.37
C THR A 45 17.18 -7.29 21.16
N LEU A 46 16.37 -8.35 21.12
CA LEU A 46 15.25 -8.51 20.20
C LEU A 46 14.02 -8.88 21.03
N ARG A 47 12.90 -8.21 20.78
CA ARG A 47 11.62 -8.42 21.47
C ARG A 47 10.48 -8.50 20.47
N ALA A 48 9.47 -9.30 20.80
CA ALA A 48 8.26 -9.42 20.01
C ALA A 48 7.19 -8.45 20.51
N LEU A 49 6.45 -7.82 19.60
CA LEU A 49 5.27 -7.05 20.00
C LEU A 49 4.10 -8.01 20.32
N PRO A 50 3.46 -7.86 21.50
CA PRO A 50 2.22 -8.57 21.80
C PRO A 50 1.15 -8.31 20.73
N ALA A 51 0.36 -9.33 20.38
CA ALA A 51 -0.80 -9.15 19.51
C ALA A 51 -1.77 -8.12 20.11
N GLY A 52 -2.33 -7.26 19.26
CA GLY A 52 -3.19 -6.16 19.71
C GLY A 52 -2.45 -4.99 20.35
N THR A 53 -1.11 -4.99 20.40
CA THR A 53 -0.35 -3.78 20.70
C THR A 53 -0.78 -2.71 19.69
N PRO A 54 -1.30 -1.55 20.13
CA PRO A 54 -1.66 -0.47 19.23
C PRO A 54 -0.47 -0.19 18.34
N ARG A 55 -0.71 -0.04 17.04
CA ARG A 55 0.34 0.30 16.09
C ARG A 55 0.93 1.64 16.55
N SER A 56 2.05 1.59 17.26
CA SER A 56 2.71 2.78 17.75
C SER A 56 3.18 3.54 16.52
N GLN A 57 2.57 4.69 16.28
CA GLN A 57 2.93 5.55 15.15
C GLN A 57 4.30 6.22 15.36
N HIS A 58 4.95 5.95 16.49
CA HIS A 58 6.28 6.43 16.86
C HIS A 58 7.19 5.25 17.24
N PRO A 59 8.49 5.33 16.94
CA PRO A 59 9.44 4.40 17.52
C PRO A 59 9.41 4.46 19.05
N PHE A 60 9.47 3.30 19.68
CA PHE A 60 9.48 3.18 21.13
C PHE A 60 10.31 1.97 21.55
N TRP A 61 10.63 1.92 22.84
CA TRP A 61 11.23 0.75 23.46
C TRP A 61 10.69 0.57 24.87
N ARG A 62 10.47 -0.68 25.27
CA ARG A 62 10.26 -1.04 26.67
C ARG A 62 11.01 -2.32 26.99
N ALA A 63 11.74 -2.31 28.11
CA ALA A 63 12.53 -3.45 28.55
C ALA A 63 11.67 -4.68 28.92
N ASP A 64 10.40 -4.46 29.25
CA ASP A 64 9.42 -5.50 29.62
C ASP A 64 8.66 -6.11 28.44
N LEU A 65 8.96 -5.71 27.20
CA LEU A 65 8.45 -6.43 26.03
C LEU A 65 8.95 -7.89 26.09
N PRO A 66 8.12 -8.86 25.69
CA PRO A 66 8.49 -10.25 25.77
C PRO A 66 9.39 -10.67 24.61
N VAL A 67 10.11 -11.77 24.78
CA VAL A 67 10.80 -12.49 23.69
C VAL A 67 9.87 -13.47 22.97
N GLU A 68 8.73 -13.80 23.56
CA GLU A 68 7.68 -14.62 22.97
C GLU A 68 6.36 -13.83 22.90
N THR A 69 5.71 -13.82 21.74
CA THR A 69 4.34 -13.29 21.57
C THR A 69 3.42 -14.41 21.11
N ARG A 70 2.15 -14.35 21.52
CA ARG A 70 1.12 -15.32 21.11
C ARG A 70 0.01 -14.61 20.36
N LEU A 71 -0.43 -15.22 19.27
CA LEU A 71 -1.51 -14.71 18.43
C LEU A 71 -2.32 -15.88 17.86
N ARG A 72 -3.53 -15.60 17.40
CA ARG A 72 -4.41 -16.59 16.80
C ARG A 72 -4.57 -16.31 15.32
N ALA A 73 -4.59 -17.37 14.52
CA ALA A 73 -4.79 -17.26 13.08
C ALA A 73 -5.57 -18.47 12.57
N ALA A 74 -6.38 -18.26 11.54
CA ALA A 74 -7.04 -19.36 10.84
C ALA A 74 -6.11 -19.94 9.76
N ARG A 75 -6.41 -21.15 9.28
CA ARG A 75 -5.73 -21.71 8.11
C ARG A 75 -5.92 -20.81 6.89
N GLY A 76 -4.86 -20.62 6.09
CA GLY A 76 -4.87 -19.76 4.91
C GLY A 76 -4.86 -18.25 5.20
N SER A 77 -4.78 -17.83 6.47
CA SER A 77 -4.74 -16.40 6.81
C SER A 77 -3.33 -15.83 6.78
N LEU A 78 -3.22 -14.56 6.36
CA LEU A 78 -1.99 -13.79 6.44
C LEU A 78 -1.75 -13.36 7.89
N VAL A 79 -0.55 -13.62 8.38
CA VAL A 79 -0.06 -13.20 9.68
C VAL A 79 0.99 -12.12 9.48
N SER A 80 0.94 -11.07 10.30
CA SER A 80 1.96 -10.02 10.37
C SER A 80 2.33 -9.80 11.84
N VAL A 81 3.61 -9.93 12.15
CA VAL A 81 4.13 -9.73 13.51
C VAL A 81 5.29 -8.77 13.47
N ASP A 82 5.28 -7.82 14.40
CA ASP A 82 6.38 -6.87 14.58
C ASP A 82 7.31 -7.34 15.71
N PHE A 83 8.59 -7.10 15.49
CA PHE A 83 9.67 -7.26 16.44
C PHE A 83 10.44 -5.95 16.56
N LEU A 84 11.04 -5.70 17.71
CA LEU A 84 11.91 -4.55 17.96
C LEU A 84 13.29 -5.05 18.37
N ALA A 85 14.28 -4.68 17.55
CA ALA A 85 15.67 -4.79 17.91
C ALA A 85 16.13 -3.48 18.56
N PHE A 86 16.92 -3.59 19.61
CA PHE A 86 17.53 -2.45 20.28
C PHE A 86 18.92 -2.83 20.77
N SER A 87 19.90 -2.00 20.44
CA SER A 87 21.32 -2.32 20.59
C SER A 87 22.05 -1.13 21.19
N ASN A 88 23.07 -1.40 21.99
CA ASN A 88 24.04 -0.41 22.47
C ASN A 88 25.28 -0.30 21.56
N VAL A 89 25.33 -1.09 20.48
CA VAL A 89 26.39 -1.07 19.47
C VAL A 89 25.79 -0.86 18.08
N ASP A 90 26.52 -0.14 17.23
CA ASP A 90 26.19 0.01 15.82
C ASP A 90 26.50 -1.28 15.06
N ASP A 91 25.68 -1.59 14.05
CA ASP A 91 25.97 -2.62 13.06
C ASP A 91 25.47 -2.20 11.68
N LEU A 92 26.40 -2.11 10.73
CA LEU A 92 26.11 -1.72 9.36
C LEU A 92 25.73 -2.90 8.46
N SER A 93 25.72 -4.13 8.97
CA SER A 93 25.45 -5.33 8.18
C SER A 93 24.83 -6.43 9.04
N ALA A 94 23.87 -6.05 9.89
CA ALA A 94 23.17 -7.00 10.75
C ALA A 94 22.51 -8.11 9.91
N ASN A 95 22.75 -9.35 10.30
CA ASN A 95 22.18 -10.51 9.60
C ASN A 95 20.83 -10.87 10.22
N VAL A 96 19.88 -11.25 9.36
CA VAL A 96 18.53 -11.63 9.77
C VAL A 96 18.19 -12.99 9.18
N SER A 97 17.65 -13.86 10.01
CA SER A 97 17.07 -15.13 9.56
C SER A 97 15.74 -15.39 10.25
N VAL A 98 14.89 -16.18 9.61
CA VAL A 98 13.61 -16.64 10.17
C VAL A 98 13.57 -18.16 10.11
N SER A 99 13.30 -18.78 11.26
CA SER A 99 12.99 -20.20 11.36
C SER A 99 11.47 -20.36 11.48
N ALA A 100 10.88 -21.19 10.62
CA ALA A 100 9.46 -21.51 10.62
C ALA A 100 9.26 -22.98 10.21
N PRO A 101 8.16 -23.62 10.64
CA PRO A 101 7.77 -24.95 10.18
C PRO A 101 7.62 -25.04 8.65
N ASP A 102 7.70 -26.28 8.15
CA ASP A 102 7.60 -26.57 6.72
C ASP A 102 6.34 -26.00 6.07
N GLY A 103 6.48 -25.54 4.81
CA GLY A 103 5.37 -24.95 4.04
C GLY A 103 5.13 -23.46 4.30
N ILE A 104 5.91 -22.83 5.20
CA ILE A 104 5.84 -21.39 5.48
C ILE A 104 6.99 -20.68 4.77
N THR A 105 6.65 -19.66 3.96
CA THR A 105 7.64 -18.75 3.37
C THR A 105 7.52 -17.38 4.03
N PRO A 106 8.34 -17.08 5.05
CA PRO A 106 8.32 -15.79 5.70
C PRO A 106 8.94 -14.71 4.82
N GLN A 107 8.40 -13.51 4.92
CA GLN A 107 9.00 -12.29 4.37
C GLN A 107 9.34 -11.35 5.51
N VAL A 108 10.56 -10.82 5.50
CA VAL A 108 11.01 -9.85 6.49
C VAL A 108 11.11 -8.48 5.84
N ARG A 109 10.60 -7.47 6.53
CA ARG A 109 10.80 -6.07 6.19
C ARG A 109 11.29 -5.32 7.42
N TRP A 110 11.99 -4.22 7.25
CA TRP A 110 12.47 -3.40 8.35
C TRP A 110 11.95 -1.97 8.27
N GLY A 111 11.58 -1.41 9.42
CA GLY A 111 11.03 -0.07 9.51
C GLY A 111 12.12 0.98 9.44
N LYS A 112 12.11 1.78 8.38
CA LYS A 112 12.95 2.96 8.22
C LYS A 112 12.43 4.09 9.10
N TRP A 113 13.34 4.73 9.84
CA TRP A 113 12.99 5.93 10.59
C TRP A 113 12.83 7.09 9.63
N THR A 114 11.67 7.72 9.65
CA THR A 114 11.36 8.88 8.81
C THR A 114 10.70 9.98 9.64
N TYR A 115 10.90 11.22 9.20
CA TYR A 115 10.12 12.36 9.66
C TYR A 115 8.93 12.54 8.73
N MET A 116 7.71 12.45 9.26
CA MET A 116 6.49 12.55 8.47
C MET A 116 5.47 13.47 9.15
N ARG A 117 4.71 14.22 8.35
CA ARG A 117 3.46 14.83 8.80
C ARG A 117 2.40 13.72 8.82
N ARG A 118 1.58 13.64 9.86
CA ARG A 118 0.59 12.56 10.02
C ARG A 118 -0.75 12.91 9.39
N GLY A 119 -1.00 14.20 9.21
CA GLY A 119 -2.19 14.72 8.55
C GLY A 119 -1.86 15.75 7.48
N VAL A 120 -2.78 15.91 6.53
CA VAL A 120 -2.64 16.84 5.40
C VAL A 120 -2.51 18.30 5.88
N GLY A 121 -3.09 18.63 7.04
CA GLY A 121 -3.05 19.95 7.68
C GLY A 121 -2.11 20.09 8.88
N GLU A 122 -1.27 19.10 9.17
CA GLU A 122 -0.34 19.20 10.31
C GLU A 122 0.87 20.09 9.98
N ASN A 123 1.24 20.93 10.95
CA ASN A 123 2.37 21.86 10.87
C ASN A 123 3.62 21.37 11.63
N ALA A 124 3.66 20.09 11.96
CA ALA A 124 4.75 19.49 12.71
C ALA A 124 5.12 18.13 12.12
N LEU A 125 6.32 17.67 12.45
CA LEU A 125 6.84 16.36 12.07
C LEU A 125 6.74 15.39 13.24
N ALA A 126 6.42 14.14 12.92
CA ALA A 126 6.52 13.01 13.82
C ALA A 126 7.63 12.07 13.33
N ILE A 127 8.29 11.40 14.26
CA ILE A 127 9.19 10.29 13.95
C ILE A 127 8.32 9.05 13.81
N THR A 128 8.47 8.31 12.71
CA THR A 128 7.78 7.03 12.48
C THR A 128 8.77 5.96 12.01
N SER A 129 8.36 4.69 12.12
CA SER A 129 9.04 3.52 11.55
C SER A 129 8.10 2.69 10.66
N ASP A 130 7.04 3.31 10.12
CA ASP A 130 6.00 2.63 9.32
C ASP A 130 6.37 2.45 7.85
N VAL A 131 7.42 3.12 7.37
CA VAL A 131 7.96 2.88 6.03
C VAL A 131 8.81 1.61 6.10
N LEU A 132 8.26 0.50 5.62
CA LEU A 132 8.90 -0.81 5.65
C LEU A 132 9.69 -1.07 4.37
N GLU A 133 10.96 -1.44 4.50
CA GLU A 133 11.87 -1.79 3.41
C GLU A 133 12.08 -3.30 3.36
N GLY A 134 12.03 -3.89 2.16
CA GLY A 134 12.24 -5.33 1.95
C GLY A 134 13.68 -5.73 1.66
N ASP A 135 14.53 -4.78 1.27
CA ASP A 135 15.95 -5.05 1.01
C ASP A 135 16.75 -5.05 2.32
N LEU A 136 17.04 -6.26 2.81
CA LEU A 136 17.78 -6.48 4.04
C LEU A 136 19.27 -6.12 3.92
N SER A 137 19.83 -5.99 2.71
CA SER A 137 21.23 -5.57 2.53
C SER A 137 21.48 -4.14 2.99
N PHE A 138 20.41 -3.33 3.10
CA PHE A 138 20.40 -1.98 3.65
C PHE A 138 19.96 -1.91 5.12
N LEU A 139 19.70 -3.04 5.78
CA LEU A 139 19.39 -3.03 7.21
C LEU A 139 20.59 -2.53 8.00
N ARG A 140 20.36 -1.48 8.79
CA ARG A 140 21.34 -0.91 9.72
C ARG A 140 20.76 -0.86 11.13
N ILE A 141 21.54 -1.29 12.09
CA ILE A 141 21.28 -1.13 13.53
C ILE A 141 22.15 0.03 14.00
N ALA A 142 21.52 1.06 14.56
CA ALA A 142 22.22 2.15 15.20
C ALA A 142 22.02 2.05 16.71
N SER A 143 23.09 2.26 17.45
CA SER A 143 23.12 2.25 18.91
C SER A 143 22.10 3.25 19.45
N GLY A 144 21.27 2.80 20.39
CA GLY A 144 20.26 3.64 21.00
C GLY A 144 19.07 4.01 20.10
N ILE A 145 18.90 3.37 18.93
CA ILE A 145 17.76 3.59 18.04
C ILE A 145 16.99 2.27 17.83
N PRO A 146 15.75 2.13 18.35
CA PRO A 146 14.96 0.92 18.14
C PRO A 146 14.65 0.67 16.66
N ARG A 147 14.96 -0.53 16.19
CA ARG A 147 14.69 -0.98 14.82
C ARG A 147 13.50 -1.92 14.81
N ARG A 148 12.44 -1.53 14.10
CA ARG A 148 11.30 -2.41 13.81
C ARG A 148 11.66 -3.40 12.72
N LEU A 149 11.32 -4.67 12.93
CA LEU A 149 11.29 -5.71 11.92
C LEU A 149 9.89 -6.29 11.86
N ASN A 150 9.33 -6.39 10.65
CA ASN A 150 8.03 -6.96 10.40
C ASN A 150 8.23 -8.30 9.68
N VAL A 151 7.66 -9.37 10.24
CA VAL A 151 7.63 -10.69 9.60
C VAL A 151 6.21 -10.97 9.17
N THR A 152 6.02 -11.22 7.87
CA THR A 152 4.74 -11.63 7.29
C THR A 152 4.83 -13.02 6.71
N PHE A 153 3.79 -13.83 6.90
CA PHE A 153 3.67 -15.15 6.30
C PHE A 153 2.21 -15.59 6.24
N THR A 154 1.90 -16.56 5.38
CA THR A 154 0.56 -17.16 5.34
C THR A 154 0.58 -18.47 6.11
N VAL A 155 -0.41 -18.70 6.98
CA VAL A 155 -0.61 -20.00 7.63
C VAL A 155 -1.05 -21.00 6.55
N PRO A 156 -0.36 -22.15 6.38
CA PRO A 156 -0.74 -23.13 5.37
C PRO A 156 -2.21 -23.56 5.49
N ALA A 157 -2.86 -23.80 4.35
CA ALA A 157 -4.28 -24.16 4.32
C ALA A 157 -4.58 -25.51 4.98
N ASP A 158 -3.58 -26.38 5.06
CA ASP A 158 -3.58 -27.72 5.64
C ASP A 158 -2.85 -27.80 7.00
N ALA A 159 -2.41 -26.65 7.56
CA ALA A 159 -1.70 -26.62 8.82
C ALA A 159 -2.51 -27.30 9.94
N PRO A 160 -1.89 -28.17 10.77
CA PRO A 160 -2.57 -28.78 11.91
C PRO A 160 -3.00 -27.69 12.90
N ALA A 161 -4.09 -27.93 13.61
CA ALA A 161 -4.50 -27.03 14.68
C ALA A 161 -3.49 -27.11 15.84
N GLY A 162 -3.22 -25.98 16.49
CA GLY A 162 -2.26 -25.90 17.59
C GLY A 162 -1.17 -24.85 17.37
N ALA A 163 -0.07 -24.99 18.10
CA ALA A 163 1.01 -24.01 18.10
C ALA A 163 1.90 -24.14 16.85
N LEU A 164 2.11 -23.01 16.18
CA LEU A 164 2.97 -22.84 15.03
C LEU A 164 4.00 -21.73 15.35
N PRO A 165 5.21 -22.10 15.82
CA PRO A 165 6.23 -21.13 16.19
C PRO A 165 6.91 -20.54 14.95
N VAL A 166 7.15 -19.23 14.94
CA VAL A 166 7.98 -18.53 13.96
C VAL A 166 8.99 -17.68 14.72
N THR A 167 10.28 -17.99 14.56
CA THR A 167 11.36 -17.35 15.30
C THR A 167 12.16 -16.45 14.37
N LEU A 168 12.27 -15.17 14.75
CA LEU A 168 13.17 -14.22 14.12
C LEU A 168 14.49 -14.23 14.90
N THR A 169 15.60 -14.39 14.19
CA THR A 169 16.95 -14.32 14.73
C THR A 169 17.71 -13.18 14.06
N LEU A 170 18.35 -12.35 14.88
CA LEU A 170 19.23 -11.28 14.46
C LEU A 170 20.63 -11.53 15.01
N ASP A 171 21.64 -11.41 14.16
CA ASP A 171 23.03 -11.23 14.58
C ASP A 171 23.38 -9.74 14.43
N ILE A 172 23.69 -9.11 15.56
CA ILE A 172 24.08 -7.71 15.66
C ILE A 172 25.49 -7.66 16.23
N ALA A 173 26.45 -7.29 15.40
CA ALA A 173 27.88 -7.20 15.74
C ALA A 173 28.43 -8.48 16.40
N GLY A 174 28.02 -9.66 15.92
CA GLY A 174 28.45 -10.96 16.44
C GLY A 174 27.66 -11.45 17.66
N THR A 175 26.64 -10.71 18.10
CA THR A 175 25.73 -11.13 19.17
C THR A 175 24.40 -11.58 18.58
N GLU A 176 24.13 -12.87 18.71
CA GLU A 176 22.87 -13.46 18.26
C GLU A 176 21.76 -13.28 19.31
N VAL A 177 20.61 -12.76 18.87
CA VAL A 177 19.39 -12.62 19.66
C VAL A 177 18.18 -13.13 18.88
N SER A 178 17.23 -13.73 19.58
CA SER A 178 16.03 -14.29 18.97
C SER A 178 14.75 -13.93 19.72
N ALA A 179 13.65 -13.89 18.97
CA ALA A 179 12.31 -13.70 19.50
C ALA A 179 11.31 -14.52 18.67
N THR A 180 10.27 -15.04 19.31
CA THR A 180 9.34 -16.02 18.72
C THR A 180 7.91 -15.51 18.74
N ALA A 181 7.22 -15.67 17.62
CA ALA A 181 5.77 -15.56 17.52
C ALA A 181 5.17 -16.97 17.48
N VAL A 182 4.38 -17.32 18.49
CA VAL A 182 3.65 -18.59 18.53
C VAL A 182 2.23 -18.34 18.04
N VAL A 183 1.95 -18.75 16.80
CA VAL A 183 0.62 -18.67 16.21
C VAL A 183 -0.19 -19.89 16.64
N GLU A 184 -1.28 -19.68 17.37
CA GLU A 184 -2.30 -20.69 17.61
C GLU A 184 -3.17 -20.81 16.35
N VAL A 185 -2.92 -21.86 15.56
CA VAL A 185 -3.69 -22.22 14.38
C VAL A 185 -5.02 -22.78 14.82
N LEU A 186 -6.08 -22.03 14.51
CA LEU A 186 -7.44 -22.41 14.83
C LEU A 186 -7.92 -23.54 13.90
N PRO A 187 -8.73 -24.50 14.38
CA PRO A 187 -9.27 -25.59 13.58
C PRO A 187 -10.45 -25.12 12.69
N LEU A 188 -10.29 -23.98 12.01
CA LEU A 188 -11.31 -23.39 11.15
C LEU A 188 -10.69 -22.87 9.85
N VAL A 189 -11.51 -22.85 8.80
CA VAL A 189 -11.18 -22.28 7.50
C VAL A 189 -12.06 -21.05 7.31
N LEU A 190 -11.45 -19.92 6.96
CA LEU A 190 -12.19 -18.70 6.66
C LEU A 190 -12.97 -18.88 5.35
N PRO A 191 -14.18 -18.28 5.23
CA PRO A 191 -14.90 -18.28 3.97
C PRO A 191 -14.05 -17.62 2.89
N GLN A 192 -14.19 -18.09 1.65
CA GLN A 192 -13.57 -17.40 0.53
C GLN A 192 -14.15 -15.98 0.43
N ILE A 193 -13.26 -15.00 0.23
CA ILE A 193 -13.65 -13.62 -0.04
C ILE A 193 -14.51 -13.63 -1.32
N ALA A 194 -15.76 -13.15 -1.22
CA ALA A 194 -16.66 -13.07 -2.37
C ALA A 194 -16.46 -11.76 -3.16
N GLU A 195 -16.15 -10.68 -2.46
CA GLU A 195 -16.04 -9.33 -3.03
C GLU A 195 -14.59 -8.83 -3.05
N PRO A 196 -14.14 -8.16 -4.12
CA PRO A 196 -12.80 -7.62 -4.21
C PRO A 196 -12.57 -6.50 -3.18
N ILE A 197 -11.46 -6.59 -2.43
CA ILE A 197 -11.00 -5.55 -1.48
C ILE A 197 -9.66 -5.02 -1.97
N GLY A 198 -9.52 -3.71 -2.13
CA GLY A 198 -8.32 -3.13 -2.75
C GLY A 198 -8.13 -1.64 -2.56
N TYR A 199 -7.11 -1.13 -3.25
CA TYR A 199 -6.70 0.28 -3.23
C TYR A 199 -6.84 0.93 -4.61
N TYR A 200 -6.93 2.26 -4.59
CA TYR A 200 -6.60 3.09 -5.74
C TYR A 200 -5.10 3.07 -5.93
N LEU A 201 -4.68 2.73 -7.15
CA LEU A 201 -3.29 2.82 -7.55
C LEU A 201 -3.15 3.87 -8.64
N ASN A 202 -2.03 4.58 -8.60
CA ASN A 202 -1.66 5.60 -9.56
C ASN A 202 -0.15 5.50 -9.77
N ALA A 203 0.34 5.91 -10.94
CA ALA A 203 1.78 6.06 -11.16
C ALA A 203 2.43 6.87 -10.02
N PRO A 204 3.59 6.44 -9.52
CA PRO A 204 4.28 7.15 -8.46
C PRO A 204 4.65 8.57 -8.91
N PRO A 205 4.58 9.58 -8.02
CA PRO A 205 4.77 10.98 -8.41
C PRO A 205 6.10 11.28 -9.10
N TYR A 206 7.14 10.48 -8.89
CA TYR A 206 8.45 10.71 -9.51
C TYR A 206 8.43 10.52 -11.03
N GLU A 207 7.50 9.72 -11.56
CA GLU A 207 7.37 9.51 -13.01
C GLU A 207 7.00 10.79 -13.76
N ALA A 208 6.37 11.75 -13.08
CA ALA A 208 6.10 13.06 -13.66
C ALA A 208 7.39 13.81 -14.02
N TRP A 209 8.49 13.56 -13.29
CA TRP A 209 9.80 14.17 -13.53
C TRP A 209 10.74 13.26 -14.33
N PHE A 210 10.69 11.96 -14.07
CA PHE A 210 11.52 10.94 -14.70
C PHE A 210 10.62 9.92 -15.40
N ARG A 211 10.11 10.28 -16.57
CA ARG A 211 9.14 9.46 -17.29
C ARG A 211 9.77 8.12 -17.71
N PRO A 212 9.24 6.98 -17.22
CA PRO A 212 9.72 5.67 -17.64
C PRO A 212 9.28 5.38 -19.08
N THR A 213 9.95 4.42 -19.72
CA THR A 213 9.39 3.76 -20.90
C THR A 213 8.16 2.93 -20.50
N PRO A 214 7.23 2.60 -21.42
CA PRO A 214 6.09 1.76 -21.10
C PRO A 214 6.47 0.42 -20.44
N ASP A 215 7.53 -0.23 -20.91
CA ASP A 215 8.01 -1.49 -20.33
C ASP A 215 8.59 -1.31 -18.92
N GLN A 216 9.21 -0.16 -18.63
CA GLN A 216 9.66 0.17 -17.28
C GLN A 216 8.47 0.37 -16.35
N ALA A 217 7.48 1.16 -16.76
CA ALA A 217 6.25 1.38 -16.00
C ALA A 217 5.50 0.06 -15.73
N ASP A 218 5.40 -0.82 -16.72
CA ASP A 218 4.76 -2.14 -16.56
C ASP A 218 5.48 -3.02 -15.55
N ARG A 219 6.82 -3.01 -15.53
CA ARG A 219 7.60 -3.76 -14.53
C ARG A 219 7.44 -3.18 -13.13
N GLU A 220 7.48 -1.86 -13.00
CA GLU A 220 7.26 -1.16 -11.72
C GLU A 220 5.86 -1.48 -11.18
N MET A 221 4.83 -1.33 -12.01
CA MET A 221 3.45 -1.68 -11.68
C MET A 221 3.27 -3.16 -11.33
N ALA A 222 3.96 -4.07 -12.02
CA ALA A 222 3.92 -5.51 -11.71
C ALA A 222 4.51 -5.80 -10.32
N CYS A 223 5.57 -5.09 -9.91
CA CYS A 223 6.12 -5.18 -8.56
C CYS A 223 5.10 -4.70 -7.51
N ASP A 224 4.44 -3.57 -7.74
CA ASP A 224 3.39 -3.06 -6.86
C ASP A 224 2.21 -4.04 -6.74
N TYR A 225 1.78 -4.62 -7.86
CA TYR A 225 0.76 -5.65 -7.89
C TYR A 225 1.15 -6.88 -7.10
N ALA A 226 2.36 -7.40 -7.28
CA ALA A 226 2.86 -8.54 -6.52
C ALA A 226 2.89 -8.23 -5.01
N ALA A 227 3.34 -7.03 -4.63
CA ALA A 227 3.36 -6.60 -3.23
C ALA A 227 1.94 -6.53 -2.64
N LEU A 228 0.99 -5.87 -3.31
CA LEU A 228 -0.39 -5.76 -2.86
C LEU A 228 -1.07 -7.13 -2.74
N ARG A 229 -0.83 -8.04 -3.70
CA ARG A 229 -1.33 -9.42 -3.64
C ARG A 229 -0.74 -10.19 -2.48
N SER A 230 0.53 -9.97 -2.14
CA SER A 230 1.16 -10.59 -0.96
C SER A 230 0.53 -10.13 0.37
N PHE A 231 -0.11 -8.96 0.39
CA PHE A 231 -0.89 -8.47 1.53
C PHE A 231 -2.35 -8.95 1.54
N GLY A 232 -2.72 -9.85 0.62
CA GLY A 232 -4.07 -10.40 0.53
C GLY A 232 -5.09 -9.49 -0.16
N MET A 233 -4.66 -8.37 -0.77
CA MET A 233 -5.56 -7.51 -1.54
C MET A 233 -6.09 -8.25 -2.76
N THR A 234 -7.40 -8.25 -2.97
CA THR A 234 -8.08 -9.01 -4.04
C THR A 234 -8.68 -8.13 -5.11
N GLY A 235 -8.94 -6.86 -4.83
CA GLY A 235 -9.40 -5.84 -5.77
C GLY A 235 -8.34 -4.80 -6.08
N ILE A 236 -8.57 -4.00 -7.12
CA ILE A 236 -7.73 -2.85 -7.44
C ILE A 236 -8.49 -1.83 -8.31
N SER A 237 -8.15 -0.55 -8.15
CA SER A 237 -8.35 0.48 -9.18
C SER A 237 -6.99 0.72 -9.84
N PRO A 238 -6.70 0.06 -10.98
CA PRO A 238 -5.39 0.14 -11.61
C PRO A 238 -5.17 1.50 -12.27
N ASP A 239 -3.91 1.91 -12.42
CA ASP A 239 -3.55 3.12 -13.17
C ASP A 239 -3.63 2.88 -14.68
N LEU A 240 -4.85 3.00 -15.20
CA LEU A 240 -5.12 2.82 -16.62
C LEU A 240 -4.93 4.14 -17.37
N VAL A 241 -4.36 4.05 -18.58
CA VAL A 241 -4.47 5.13 -19.55
C VAL A 241 -5.95 5.40 -19.87
N THR A 242 -6.27 6.58 -20.40
CA THR A 242 -7.64 6.86 -20.84
C THR A 242 -7.91 6.12 -22.17
N PRO A 243 -9.02 5.36 -22.34
CA PRO A 243 -9.26 4.49 -23.49
C PRO A 243 -9.73 5.25 -24.75
N THR A 244 -8.98 6.25 -25.18
CA THR A 244 -9.16 6.87 -26.50
C THR A 244 -8.86 5.86 -27.62
N PRO A 245 -9.31 6.09 -28.87
CA PRO A 245 -9.03 5.17 -29.98
C PRO A 245 -7.53 4.84 -30.16
N ALA A 246 -6.66 5.81 -29.90
CA ALA A 246 -5.20 5.63 -29.98
C ALA A 246 -4.60 4.87 -28.79
N GLN A 247 -5.19 5.00 -27.59
CA GLN A 247 -4.68 4.37 -26.36
C GLN A 247 -5.36 3.05 -26.01
N LEU A 248 -6.42 2.68 -26.71
CA LEU A 248 -7.18 1.46 -26.46
C LEU A 248 -6.31 0.18 -26.43
N PRO A 249 -5.32 -0.04 -27.33
CA PRO A 249 -4.42 -1.18 -27.19
C PRO A 249 -3.66 -1.22 -25.87
N ARG A 250 -3.19 -0.05 -25.40
CA ARG A 250 -2.48 0.10 -24.12
C ARG A 250 -3.42 -0.13 -22.93
N TYR A 251 -4.66 0.36 -23.01
CA TYR A 251 -5.69 0.11 -22.00
C TYR A 251 -5.94 -1.39 -21.77
N LEU A 252 -6.11 -2.15 -22.86
CA LEU A 252 -6.30 -3.60 -22.81
C LEU A 252 -5.08 -4.31 -22.21
N GLN A 253 -3.87 -3.85 -22.54
CA GLN A 253 -2.62 -4.39 -21.98
C GLN A 253 -2.56 -4.19 -20.46
N GLN A 254 -2.81 -2.97 -19.97
CA GLN A 254 -2.77 -2.69 -18.52
C GLN A 254 -3.89 -3.42 -17.77
N THR A 255 -5.08 -3.54 -18.36
CA THR A 255 -6.17 -4.35 -17.80
C THR A 255 -5.76 -5.82 -17.69
N ARG A 256 -5.08 -6.35 -18.71
CA ARG A 256 -4.52 -7.70 -18.68
C ARG A 256 -3.46 -7.87 -17.60
N LEU A 257 -2.58 -6.89 -17.42
CA LEU A 257 -1.55 -6.91 -16.38
C LEU A 257 -2.17 -7.05 -14.98
N ALA A 258 -3.21 -6.28 -14.68
CA ALA A 258 -3.93 -6.37 -13.40
C ALA A 258 -4.61 -7.75 -13.22
N ARG A 259 -5.27 -8.26 -14.27
CA ARG A 259 -5.87 -9.61 -14.24
C ARG A 259 -4.84 -10.71 -14.02
N ASP A 260 -3.73 -10.68 -14.74
CA ASP A 260 -2.70 -11.71 -14.72
C ASP A 260 -1.92 -11.69 -13.40
N ALA A 261 -1.88 -10.55 -12.70
CA ALA A 261 -1.41 -10.46 -11.31
C ALA A 261 -2.37 -11.12 -10.28
N GLY A 262 -3.55 -11.59 -10.70
CA GLY A 262 -4.49 -12.33 -9.86
C GLY A 262 -5.46 -11.44 -9.08
N PHE A 263 -5.62 -10.17 -9.47
CA PHE A 263 -6.73 -9.34 -8.97
C PHE A 263 -8.05 -9.81 -9.57
N ARG A 264 -9.11 -9.69 -8.77
CA ARG A 264 -10.46 -10.12 -9.13
C ARG A 264 -11.25 -8.94 -9.67
N PRO A 265 -11.98 -9.14 -10.78
CA PRO A 265 -12.91 -8.13 -11.28
C PRO A 265 -14.14 -7.99 -10.36
N PRO A 266 -14.90 -6.89 -10.52
CA PRO A 266 -14.64 -5.82 -11.47
C PRO A 266 -13.51 -4.89 -10.97
N PHE A 267 -12.66 -4.44 -11.89
CA PHE A 267 -11.67 -3.40 -11.59
C PHE A 267 -12.35 -2.05 -11.59
N LEU A 268 -11.96 -1.16 -10.71
CA LEU A 268 -12.52 0.19 -10.70
C LEU A 268 -11.66 1.09 -11.60
N ASP A 269 -12.20 1.51 -12.74
CA ASP A 269 -11.59 2.58 -13.53
C ASP A 269 -12.04 3.92 -12.94
N TYR A 270 -11.18 4.49 -12.11
CA TYR A 270 -11.51 5.69 -11.35
C TYR A 270 -11.53 6.98 -12.19
N THR A 271 -10.92 7.00 -13.39
CA THR A 271 -10.58 8.28 -14.05
C THR A 271 -11.08 8.44 -15.47
N SER A 272 -11.23 7.35 -16.23
CA SER A 272 -11.39 7.42 -17.69
C SER A 272 -12.60 8.21 -18.15
N VAL A 273 -13.79 7.98 -17.57
CA VAL A 273 -15.03 8.69 -17.96
C VAL A 273 -14.88 10.20 -17.78
N LYS A 274 -14.40 10.62 -16.60
CA LYS A 274 -14.20 12.04 -16.26
C LYS A 274 -13.20 12.70 -17.21
N ARG A 275 -12.10 12.02 -17.52
CA ARG A 275 -11.05 12.52 -18.43
C ARG A 275 -11.55 12.62 -19.88
N LEU A 276 -12.29 11.61 -20.38
CA LEU A 276 -12.87 11.61 -21.72
C LEU A 276 -13.93 12.70 -21.89
N ASP A 277 -14.85 12.82 -20.92
CA ASP A 277 -15.92 13.84 -20.96
C ASP A 277 -15.32 15.25 -20.97
N ALA A 278 -14.32 15.50 -20.12
CA ALA A 278 -13.63 16.79 -20.08
C ALA A 278 -12.85 17.10 -21.37
N ALA A 279 -12.29 16.09 -22.05
CA ALA A 279 -11.44 16.29 -23.22
C ALA A 279 -12.22 16.34 -24.54
N ALA A 280 -13.26 15.52 -24.69
CA ALA A 280 -13.95 15.28 -25.96
C ALA A 280 -15.47 15.48 -25.90
N GLY A 281 -16.03 15.70 -24.69
CA GLY A 281 -17.46 15.84 -24.46
C GLY A 281 -18.21 14.51 -24.35
N THR A 282 -19.42 14.60 -23.81
CA THR A 282 -20.19 13.44 -23.33
C THR A 282 -20.54 12.42 -24.41
N ALA A 283 -20.85 12.87 -25.63
CA ALA A 283 -21.20 11.97 -26.72
C ALA A 283 -20.00 11.13 -27.20
N ALA A 284 -18.83 11.77 -27.36
CA ALA A 284 -17.60 11.08 -27.77
C ALA A 284 -17.08 10.18 -26.65
N MET A 285 -17.16 10.63 -25.40
CA MET A 285 -16.85 9.82 -24.22
C MET A 285 -17.67 8.52 -24.22
N ALA A 286 -18.99 8.59 -24.40
CA ALA A 286 -19.83 7.40 -24.36
C ALA A 286 -19.51 6.43 -25.51
N ALA A 287 -19.16 6.94 -26.70
CA ALA A 287 -18.72 6.12 -27.82
C ALA A 287 -17.38 5.42 -27.55
N ASP A 288 -16.41 6.13 -26.96
CA ASP A 288 -15.10 5.58 -26.60
C ASP A 288 -15.23 4.49 -25.51
N ILE A 289 -16.09 4.70 -24.51
CA ILE A 289 -16.40 3.69 -23.49
C ILE A 289 -17.06 2.46 -24.11
N ALA A 290 -18.03 2.64 -25.02
CA ALA A 290 -18.68 1.53 -25.73
C ALA A 290 -17.68 0.71 -26.56
N ALA A 291 -16.75 1.39 -27.23
CA ALA A 291 -15.67 0.75 -27.97
C ALA A 291 -14.72 -0.02 -27.03
N ALA A 292 -14.37 0.55 -25.88
CA ALA A 292 -13.54 -0.09 -24.87
C ALA A 292 -14.19 -1.37 -24.32
N GLU A 293 -15.46 -1.31 -23.93
CA GLU A 293 -16.28 -2.47 -23.50
C GLU A 293 -16.27 -3.60 -24.53
N THR A 294 -16.54 -3.25 -25.79
CA THR A 294 -16.55 -4.23 -26.90
C THR A 294 -15.19 -4.90 -27.06
N LYS A 295 -14.09 -4.14 -26.96
CA LYS A 295 -12.73 -4.66 -27.14
C LYS A 295 -12.24 -5.45 -25.94
N LEU A 296 -12.62 -5.07 -24.71
CA LEU A 296 -12.38 -5.86 -23.51
C LEU A 296 -13.07 -7.22 -23.62
N ALA A 297 -14.35 -7.24 -23.97
CA ALA A 297 -15.12 -8.46 -24.15
C ALA A 297 -14.51 -9.37 -25.24
N ALA A 298 -14.16 -8.79 -26.40
CA ALA A 298 -13.51 -9.54 -27.49
C ALA A 298 -12.13 -10.11 -27.09
N ALA A 299 -11.43 -9.46 -26.15
CA ALA A 299 -10.14 -9.91 -25.63
C ALA A 299 -10.26 -10.87 -24.43
N GLY A 300 -11.48 -11.23 -24.00
CA GLY A 300 -11.70 -12.03 -22.78
C GLY A 300 -11.19 -11.34 -21.51
N LEU A 301 -11.22 -10.00 -21.48
CA LEU A 301 -10.85 -9.19 -20.35
C LEU A 301 -12.11 -8.69 -19.62
N PRO A 302 -12.06 -8.52 -18.29
CA PRO A 302 -13.21 -8.06 -17.53
C PRO A 302 -13.54 -6.61 -17.87
N ALA A 303 -14.84 -6.29 -17.92
CA ALA A 303 -15.32 -4.92 -17.91
C ALA A 303 -15.06 -4.28 -16.53
N PRO A 304 -14.57 -3.02 -16.49
CA PRO A 304 -14.40 -2.32 -15.23
C PRO A 304 -15.73 -1.77 -14.70
N LEU A 305 -15.72 -1.31 -13.45
CA LEU A 305 -16.66 -0.31 -12.96
C LEU A 305 -16.14 1.06 -13.40
N TRP A 306 -16.93 1.79 -14.16
CA TRP A 306 -16.56 3.13 -14.64
C TRP A 306 -16.96 4.20 -13.63
N ALA A 307 -16.00 4.83 -12.96
CA ALA A 307 -16.30 5.92 -12.05
C ALA A 307 -16.71 7.18 -12.82
N ILE A 308 -18.00 7.51 -12.80
CA ILE A 308 -18.56 8.64 -13.53
C ILE A 308 -18.54 9.94 -12.70
N THR A 309 -18.28 9.85 -11.40
CA THR A 309 -18.17 11.02 -10.52
C THR A 309 -17.23 10.77 -9.34
N ASP A 310 -16.73 11.87 -8.79
CA ASP A 310 -15.98 11.95 -7.54
C ASP A 310 -16.59 13.10 -6.73
N GLU A 311 -17.41 12.77 -5.72
CA GLU A 311 -18.09 13.72 -4.86
C GLU A 311 -18.88 14.79 -5.64
N PRO A 312 -20.00 14.41 -6.30
CA PRO A 312 -20.72 15.32 -7.16
C PRO A 312 -21.24 16.54 -6.39
N ALA A 313 -21.16 17.71 -7.04
CA ALA A 313 -21.78 18.92 -6.52
C ALA A 313 -23.28 18.71 -6.31
N ASP A 314 -23.79 19.10 -5.14
CA ASP A 314 -25.21 18.98 -4.79
C ASP A 314 -26.02 20.22 -5.23
N ASP A 315 -25.78 20.67 -6.46
CA ASP A 315 -26.50 21.77 -7.09
C ASP A 315 -27.18 21.30 -8.41
N PRO A 316 -28.19 22.02 -8.92
CA PRO A 316 -28.91 21.61 -10.12
C PRO A 316 -28.01 21.41 -11.36
N ALA A 317 -26.95 22.19 -11.52
CA ALA A 317 -26.06 22.10 -12.67
C ALA A 317 -25.16 20.86 -12.59
N GLY A 318 -24.60 20.58 -11.41
CA GLY A 318 -23.82 19.37 -11.13
C GLY A 318 -24.64 18.10 -11.32
N ILE A 319 -25.85 18.07 -10.78
CA ILE A 319 -26.78 16.94 -10.94
C ILE A 319 -27.15 16.74 -12.41
N ALA A 320 -27.47 17.82 -13.14
CA ALA A 320 -27.77 17.73 -14.56
C ALA A 320 -26.57 17.25 -15.39
N ALA A 321 -25.34 17.64 -15.02
CA ALA A 321 -24.12 17.17 -15.69
C ALA A 321 -23.92 15.67 -15.49
N LEU A 322 -24.06 15.19 -14.26
CA LEU A 322 -23.98 13.77 -13.95
C LEU A 322 -25.07 12.96 -14.67
N GLN A 323 -26.30 13.46 -14.72
CA GLN A 323 -27.40 12.82 -15.44
C GLN A 323 -27.09 12.68 -16.93
N ARG A 324 -26.53 13.72 -17.58
CA ARG A 324 -26.13 13.66 -19.00
C ARG A 324 -25.10 12.57 -19.26
N VAL A 325 -24.10 12.43 -18.38
CA VAL A 325 -23.09 11.37 -18.49
C VAL A 325 -23.73 9.99 -18.33
N HIS A 326 -24.60 9.83 -17.32
CA HIS A 326 -25.35 8.59 -17.09
C HIS A 326 -26.20 8.20 -18.30
N ASP A 327 -27.00 9.14 -18.84
CA ASP A 327 -27.91 8.90 -19.96
C ASP A 327 -27.14 8.53 -21.23
N ALA A 328 -26.03 9.21 -21.51
CA ALA A 328 -25.19 8.92 -22.67
C ALA A 328 -24.57 7.53 -22.60
N LEU A 329 -24.06 7.13 -21.43
CA LEU A 329 -23.56 5.78 -21.20
C LEU A 329 -24.69 4.73 -21.33
N GLN A 330 -25.87 5.00 -20.78
CA GLN A 330 -27.00 4.08 -20.92
C GLN A 330 -27.43 3.92 -22.38
N ALA A 331 -27.34 4.97 -23.20
CA ALA A 331 -27.70 4.93 -24.60
C ALA A 331 -26.67 4.21 -25.48
N GLN A 332 -25.37 4.45 -25.27
CA GLN A 332 -24.32 3.96 -26.18
C GLN A 332 -23.52 2.77 -25.63
N ALA A 333 -23.42 2.63 -24.31
CA ALA A 333 -22.71 1.56 -23.61
C ALA A 333 -23.61 0.94 -22.52
N PRO A 334 -24.80 0.39 -22.85
CA PRO A 334 -25.77 -0.08 -21.85
C PRO A 334 -25.26 -1.21 -20.93
N GLY A 335 -24.19 -1.91 -21.32
CA GLY A 335 -23.53 -2.92 -20.49
C GLY A 335 -22.49 -2.37 -19.51
N ALA A 336 -22.09 -1.09 -19.66
CA ALA A 336 -21.08 -0.45 -18.82
C ALA A 336 -21.64 -0.21 -17.41
N LYS A 337 -21.04 -0.88 -16.42
CA LYS A 337 -21.40 -0.67 -15.01
C LYS A 337 -20.78 0.62 -14.50
N ARG A 338 -21.57 1.42 -13.80
CA ARG A 338 -21.19 2.76 -13.33
C ARG A 338 -20.90 2.74 -11.84
N ALA A 339 -19.82 3.40 -11.47
CA ALA A 339 -19.48 3.68 -10.09
C ALA A 339 -19.48 5.19 -9.81
N GLY A 340 -19.66 5.56 -8.54
CA GLY A 340 -19.52 6.94 -8.09
C GLY A 340 -19.12 7.02 -6.63
N GLN A 341 -18.30 8.00 -6.28
CA GLN A 341 -17.98 8.31 -4.89
C GLN A 341 -18.97 9.34 -4.34
N LEU A 342 -19.75 8.96 -3.33
CA LEU A 342 -20.79 9.78 -2.73
C LEU A 342 -20.55 9.91 -1.22
N ASN A 343 -19.99 11.06 -0.80
CA ASN A 343 -19.66 11.29 0.61
C ASN A 343 -20.61 12.25 1.32
N ASN A 344 -21.48 12.97 0.58
CA ASN A 344 -22.49 13.83 1.19
C ASN A 344 -23.83 13.07 1.34
N PRO A 345 -24.43 12.99 2.54
CA PRO A 345 -25.73 12.35 2.74
C PRO A 345 -26.84 12.85 1.81
N SER A 346 -26.79 14.12 1.36
CA SER A 346 -27.78 14.67 0.43
C SER A 346 -27.72 14.05 -0.97
N ASN A 347 -26.60 13.42 -1.34
CA ASN A 347 -26.44 12.71 -2.61
C ASN A 347 -27.19 11.37 -2.65
N ARG A 348 -27.89 10.95 -1.59
CA ARG A 348 -28.71 9.72 -1.58
C ARG A 348 -29.73 9.67 -2.73
N LYS A 349 -30.24 10.82 -3.16
CA LYS A 349 -31.14 10.95 -4.33
C LYS A 349 -30.50 10.51 -5.65
N LEU A 350 -29.18 10.45 -5.72
CA LEU A 350 -28.40 10.10 -6.92
C LEU A 350 -28.08 8.60 -7.00
N LEU A 351 -28.43 7.79 -5.98
CA LEU A 351 -28.09 6.36 -5.94
C LEU A 351 -28.57 5.60 -7.17
N GLY A 352 -29.71 5.98 -7.76
CA GLY A 352 -30.24 5.36 -8.98
C GLY A 352 -29.38 5.53 -10.23
N LEU A 353 -28.33 6.35 -10.19
CA LEU A 353 -27.44 6.58 -11.32
C LEU A 353 -26.25 5.62 -11.38
N PHE A 354 -26.07 4.78 -10.35
CA PHE A 354 -24.89 3.95 -10.16
C PHE A 354 -25.24 2.49 -9.92
N ASP A 355 -24.37 1.60 -10.42
CA ASP A 355 -24.39 0.17 -10.12
C ASP A 355 -23.59 -0.13 -8.83
N THR A 356 -22.57 0.68 -8.54
CA THR A 356 -21.74 0.61 -7.33
C THR A 356 -21.50 2.01 -6.76
N VAL A 357 -21.54 2.16 -5.43
CA VAL A 357 -21.22 3.43 -4.76
C VAL A 357 -20.05 3.25 -3.81
N LEU A 358 -19.12 4.20 -3.86
CA LEU A 358 -17.98 4.30 -2.97
C LEU A 358 -18.32 5.35 -1.91
N VAL A 359 -18.15 4.98 -0.64
CA VAL A 359 -18.42 5.86 0.50
C VAL A 359 -17.17 5.87 1.36
N ASN A 360 -16.59 7.04 1.56
CA ASN A 360 -15.49 7.20 2.50
C ASN A 360 -16.04 7.07 3.92
N PHE A 361 -15.21 6.55 4.82
CA PHE A 361 -15.49 6.57 6.25
C PHE A 361 -15.27 8.01 6.74
N GLY A 362 -16.26 8.87 6.53
CA GLY A 362 -16.26 10.30 6.86
C GLY A 362 -17.33 10.66 7.86
#